data_AF-A0A0R0LYL5-F1
#
_entry.id   AF-A0A0R0LYL5-F1
#
_cell.length_a   1.000
_cell.length_b   1.000
_cell.length_c   1.000
_cell.angle_alpha   90.00
_cell.angle_beta   90.00
_cell.angle_gamma   90.00
#
_symmetry.space_group_name_H-M   'P 1'
#
loop_
_entity.id
_entity.type
_entity.pdbx_description
1 polymer ?
#
loop_
_entity_poly.entity_id
_entity_poly.type
_entity_poly.pdbx_seq_one_letter_code
_entity_poly.pdbx_strand_id
1 'polypeptide(L)'
;MAAFQNDRYNSKSLENVDLEFAIRNRKILTPIEFKLTFPNENYEEYTKLYYEEKLHRFFDRYSSEKWFNEKSDSGMSSKQKILDNYEEFEHLNREILPVLNINQVINTRLKNNDGHYLIFKNLPPNYGIRDIIELLSRFEEIKDFSIAKTSFNQSYDRRVFLTLEQNTDKTDIIEKLRLQTLDRIEIEYFEITHKIITKSSWIDQKPSDLENLRRILEILNKQYRTDIKFESDNIDHFIIFLRYVFNYCYYCTKLYDSDIEMFYDCGDYHLRDNKVQTTIFDRKQRVLTMEKDFSFAQNQTLEKELEYHVTRESANIFSCTQCHRNFENTKNVVEHIKIQHEAFARQIGRCLESFKKFVTQIDINLLIHLDGIDNNFLPSFSVHESEGSAVKYDLPLIYSGNLKFKK
;
A
#
# COMPACT_ATOMS: atom_id res chain seq x y z
N MET A 1 -10.24 -58.04 6.07
CA MET A 1 -11.01 -57.72 4.85
C MET A 1 -12.01 -56.62 5.18
N ALA A 2 -11.58 -55.37 5.08
CA ALA A 2 -12.44 -54.20 4.99
C ALA A 2 -11.64 -53.19 4.17
N ALA A 3 -11.91 -53.16 2.87
CA ALA A 3 -11.30 -52.21 1.95
C ALA A 3 -11.93 -50.85 2.22
N PHE A 4 -11.20 -49.96 2.88
CA PHE A 4 -11.53 -48.54 2.84
C PHE A 4 -11.12 -48.00 1.48
N GLN A 5 -12.13 -47.82 0.63
CA GLN A 5 -12.04 -47.06 -0.60
C GLN A 5 -11.55 -45.65 -0.26
N ASN A 6 -10.32 -45.36 -0.67
CA ASN A 6 -9.73 -44.03 -0.63
C ASN A 6 -10.24 -43.29 -1.87
N ASP A 7 -11.52 -42.91 -1.83
CA ASP A 7 -12.16 -42.13 -2.89
C ASP A 7 -11.97 -40.63 -2.62
N ARG A 8 -11.26 -39.98 -3.54
CA ARG A 8 -11.44 -38.57 -3.98
C ARG A 8 -11.28 -37.46 -2.94
N TYR A 9 -10.03 -37.07 -2.69
CA TYR A 9 -9.70 -35.70 -2.27
C TYR A 9 -8.56 -35.06 -3.11
N ASN A 10 -8.35 -35.54 -4.34
CA ASN A 10 -7.51 -34.86 -5.33
C ASN A 10 -8.41 -34.31 -6.44
N SER A 11 -8.46 -32.97 -6.56
CA SER A 11 -9.01 -32.11 -7.66
C SER A 11 -10.10 -31.08 -7.28
N LYS A 12 -10.64 -31.06 -6.05
CA LYS A 12 -11.81 -30.22 -5.70
C LYS A 12 -11.56 -28.74 -5.31
N SER A 13 -10.34 -28.22 -5.36
CA SER A 13 -10.05 -26.83 -4.91
C SER A 13 -10.02 -25.77 -6.03
N LEU A 14 -10.17 -26.15 -7.30
CA LEU A 14 -10.24 -25.23 -8.44
C LEU A 14 -11.65 -25.08 -9.05
N GLU A 15 -12.60 -25.98 -8.73
CA GLU A 15 -13.93 -26.02 -9.37
C GLU A 15 -14.84 -24.81 -9.05
N ASN A 16 -14.44 -23.91 -8.13
CA ASN A 16 -15.23 -22.75 -7.70
C ASN A 16 -14.52 -21.39 -7.85
N VAL A 17 -13.41 -21.31 -8.59
CA VAL A 17 -12.76 -20.01 -8.86
C VAL A 17 -13.36 -19.43 -10.13
N ASP A 18 -14.37 -18.58 -9.98
CA ASP A 18 -14.94 -17.79 -11.07
C ASP A 18 -14.35 -16.38 -11.14
N LEU A 19 -14.70 -15.64 -12.19
CA LEU A 19 -14.22 -14.28 -12.42
C LEU A 19 -14.67 -13.33 -11.29
N GLU A 20 -15.87 -13.51 -10.75
CA GLU A 20 -16.42 -12.70 -9.67
C GLU A 20 -15.61 -12.88 -8.37
N PHE A 21 -15.20 -14.11 -8.06
CA PHE A 21 -14.28 -14.41 -6.98
C PHE A 21 -12.92 -13.72 -7.19
N ALA A 22 -12.37 -13.76 -8.41
CA ALA A 22 -11.10 -13.13 -8.73
C ALA A 22 -11.16 -11.59 -8.61
N ILE A 23 -12.27 -10.96 -9.01
CA ILE A 23 -12.52 -9.52 -8.87
C ILE A 23 -12.59 -9.13 -7.39
N ARG A 24 -13.28 -9.93 -6.56
CA ARG A 24 -13.41 -9.68 -5.12
C ARG A 24 -12.15 -10.04 -4.32
N ASN A 25 -11.23 -10.81 -4.90
CA ASN A 25 -10.01 -11.25 -4.23
C ASN A 25 -9.18 -10.06 -3.73
N ARG A 26 -8.43 -10.24 -2.64
CA ARG A 26 -7.53 -9.18 -2.12
C ARG A 26 -6.37 -8.87 -3.07
N LYS A 27 -5.99 -9.82 -3.93
CA LYS A 27 -4.80 -9.71 -4.79
C LYS A 27 -5.21 -9.70 -6.24
N ILE A 28 -4.68 -8.74 -6.99
CA ILE A 28 -4.80 -8.73 -8.44
C ILE A 28 -3.96 -9.87 -9.03
N LEU A 29 -4.47 -10.54 -10.06
CA LEU A 29 -3.71 -11.53 -10.83
C LEU A 29 -2.79 -10.84 -11.84
N THR A 30 -1.56 -11.34 -11.99
CA THR A 30 -0.70 -10.95 -13.12
C THR A 30 -1.29 -11.47 -14.45
N PRO A 31 -0.86 -10.95 -15.61
CA PRO A 31 -1.36 -11.44 -16.91
C PRO A 31 -1.16 -12.95 -17.10
N ILE A 32 -0.04 -13.48 -16.60
CA ILE A 32 0.29 -14.91 -16.67
C ILE A 32 -0.64 -15.71 -15.76
N GLU A 33 -0.78 -15.32 -14.48
CA GLU A 33 -1.68 -15.98 -13.52
C GLU A 33 -3.13 -15.96 -14.02
N PHE A 34 -3.57 -14.83 -14.57
CA PHE A 34 -4.92 -14.68 -15.11
C PHE A 34 -5.15 -15.57 -16.33
N LYS A 35 -4.24 -15.57 -17.31
CA LYS A 35 -4.38 -16.41 -18.52
C LYS A 35 -4.42 -17.90 -18.18
N LEU A 36 -3.70 -18.33 -17.15
CA LEU A 36 -3.71 -19.72 -16.70
C LEU A 36 -5.02 -20.07 -15.95
N THR A 37 -5.61 -19.11 -15.24
CA THR A 37 -6.86 -19.32 -14.47
C THR A 37 -8.10 -19.18 -15.36
N PHE A 38 -8.10 -18.21 -16.28
CA PHE A 38 -9.23 -17.78 -17.10
C PHE A 38 -8.80 -17.61 -18.57
N PRO A 39 -8.46 -18.69 -19.29
CA PRO A 39 -7.84 -18.60 -20.62
C PRO A 39 -8.72 -17.96 -21.70
N ASN A 40 -10.04 -17.92 -21.49
CA ASN A 40 -11.01 -17.38 -22.44
C ASN A 40 -11.52 -15.98 -22.07
N GLU A 41 -11.08 -15.43 -20.93
CA GLU A 41 -11.54 -14.13 -20.45
C GLU A 41 -10.58 -13.01 -20.88
N ASN A 42 -11.09 -11.79 -20.92
CA ASN A 42 -10.29 -10.60 -21.25
C ASN A 42 -9.61 -10.03 -19.99
N TYR A 43 -8.27 -9.97 -20.01
CA TYR A 43 -7.51 -9.48 -18.87
C TYR A 43 -7.71 -7.97 -18.59
N GLU A 44 -7.82 -7.14 -19.63
CA GLU A 44 -8.03 -5.70 -19.48
C GLU A 44 -9.37 -5.43 -18.79
N GLU A 45 -10.44 -6.10 -19.24
CA GLU A 45 -11.76 -5.98 -18.59
C GLU A 45 -11.73 -6.49 -17.14
N TYR A 46 -11.02 -7.60 -16.87
CA TYR A 46 -10.79 -8.06 -15.50
C TYR A 46 -10.11 -6.98 -14.65
N THR A 47 -9.00 -6.39 -15.12
CA THR A 47 -8.28 -5.37 -14.33
C THR A 47 -9.14 -4.14 -14.06
N LYS A 48 -9.94 -3.71 -15.04
CA LYS A 48 -10.90 -2.61 -14.90
C LYS A 48 -11.94 -2.91 -13.82
N LEU A 49 -12.62 -4.06 -13.92
CA LEU A 49 -13.63 -4.48 -12.93
C LEU A 49 -13.02 -4.68 -11.53
N TYR A 50 -11.81 -5.23 -11.46
CA TYR A 50 -11.05 -5.38 -10.21
C TYR A 50 -10.82 -4.02 -9.55
N TYR A 51 -10.25 -3.04 -10.28
CA TYR A 51 -9.99 -1.73 -9.70
C TYR A 51 -11.27 -0.93 -9.42
N GLU A 52 -12.30 -1.05 -10.23
CA GLU A 52 -13.61 -0.43 -9.98
C GLU A 52 -14.14 -0.86 -8.60
N GLU A 53 -14.25 -2.17 -8.36
CA GLU A 53 -14.68 -2.71 -7.08
C GLU A 53 -13.76 -2.27 -5.91
N LYS A 54 -12.43 -2.32 -6.10
CA LYS A 54 -11.48 -1.97 -5.04
C LYS A 54 -11.49 -0.49 -4.68
N LEU A 55 -11.56 0.38 -5.67
CA LEU A 55 -11.55 1.82 -5.46
C LEU A 55 -12.82 2.28 -4.76
N HIS A 56 -14.00 1.81 -5.18
CA HIS A 56 -15.26 2.13 -4.51
C HIS A 56 -15.25 1.64 -3.07
N ARG A 57 -14.92 0.36 -2.83
CA ARG A 57 -14.88 -0.19 -1.48
C ARG A 57 -13.90 0.54 -0.56
N PHE A 58 -12.73 0.93 -1.09
CA PHE A 58 -11.76 1.71 -0.33
C PHE A 58 -12.32 3.10 -0.02
N PHE A 59 -12.85 3.80 -1.02
CA PHE A 59 -13.37 5.15 -0.88
C PHE A 59 -14.56 5.21 0.10
N ASP A 60 -15.52 4.31 -0.03
CA ASP A 60 -16.69 4.24 0.85
C ASP A 60 -16.28 4.01 2.31
N ARG A 61 -15.22 3.22 2.52
CA ARG A 61 -14.71 2.93 3.86
C ARG A 61 -13.97 4.11 4.50
N TYR A 62 -13.26 4.92 3.72
CA TYR A 62 -12.30 5.89 4.27
C TYR A 62 -12.59 7.36 3.95
N SER A 63 -13.52 7.67 3.05
CA SER A 63 -13.80 9.03 2.61
C SER A 63 -14.23 9.99 3.72
N SER A 64 -14.84 9.46 4.79
CA SER A 64 -15.24 10.23 5.97
C SER A 64 -14.12 10.43 7.00
N GLU A 65 -12.99 9.72 6.86
CA GLU A 65 -11.90 9.78 7.84
C GLU A 65 -11.06 11.06 7.67
N LYS A 66 -10.61 11.65 8.78
CA LYS A 66 -9.80 12.88 8.75
C LYS A 66 -8.51 12.69 7.96
N TRP A 67 -7.78 11.60 8.22
CA TRP A 67 -6.51 11.31 7.55
C TRP A 67 -6.64 11.21 6.03
N PHE A 68 -7.77 10.69 5.53
CA PHE A 68 -8.00 10.50 4.10
C PHE A 68 -8.11 11.87 3.40
N ASN A 69 -8.84 12.78 4.03
CA ASN A 69 -8.98 14.16 3.55
C ASN A 69 -7.65 14.92 3.59
N GLU A 70 -6.87 14.76 4.67
CA GLU A 70 -5.56 15.39 4.84
C GLU A 70 -4.52 14.89 3.83
N LYS A 71 -4.57 13.60 3.46
CA LYS A 71 -3.69 13.02 2.44
C LYS A 71 -3.77 13.82 1.13
N SER A 72 -4.97 14.27 0.76
CA SER A 72 -5.22 15.00 -0.48
C SER A 72 -4.55 16.38 -0.55
N ASP A 73 -4.18 16.95 0.60
CA ASP A 73 -3.61 18.31 0.71
C ASP A 73 -2.08 18.32 0.84
N SER A 74 -1.47 17.18 1.18
CA SER A 74 -0.01 17.05 1.46
C SER A 74 0.93 17.16 0.24
N GLY A 75 0.40 17.35 -0.98
CA GLY A 75 1.17 17.17 -2.22
C GLY A 75 2.28 18.19 -2.49
N MET A 76 2.15 19.46 -2.09
CA MET A 76 3.10 20.51 -2.51
C MET A 76 4.43 20.50 -1.76
N SER A 77 4.43 20.24 -0.44
CA SER A 77 5.67 20.19 0.34
C SER A 77 6.57 19.02 -0.06
N SER A 78 5.96 17.97 -0.62
CA SER A 78 6.70 16.76 -1.01
C SER A 78 7.58 16.96 -2.24
N LYS A 79 7.16 17.74 -3.25
CA LYS A 79 7.93 17.92 -4.50
C LYS A 79 9.29 18.58 -4.26
N GLN A 80 9.33 19.68 -3.51
CA GLN A 80 10.58 20.41 -3.29
C GLN A 80 11.59 19.55 -2.53
N LYS A 81 11.15 18.85 -1.48
CA LYS A 81 12.00 17.91 -0.73
C LYS A 81 12.65 16.85 -1.65
N ILE A 82 11.91 16.32 -2.62
CA ILE A 82 12.44 15.34 -3.58
C ILE A 82 13.49 15.97 -4.49
N LEU A 83 13.29 17.21 -4.95
CA LEU A 83 14.28 17.93 -5.77
C LEU A 83 15.54 18.27 -4.97
N ASP A 84 15.38 18.69 -3.71
CA ASP A 84 16.51 18.98 -2.80
C ASP A 84 17.34 17.69 -2.55
N ASN A 85 16.66 16.57 -2.28
CA ASN A 85 17.34 15.26 -2.15
C ASN A 85 18.04 14.85 -3.45
N TYR A 86 17.49 15.19 -4.62
CA TYR A 86 18.09 14.88 -5.91
C TYR A 86 19.38 15.66 -6.13
N GLU A 87 19.36 16.98 -5.89
CA GLU A 87 20.54 17.84 -5.98
C GLU A 87 21.64 17.36 -5.01
N GLU A 88 21.29 17.06 -3.76
CA GLU A 88 22.23 16.51 -2.79
C GLU A 88 22.81 15.17 -3.25
N PHE A 89 21.99 14.30 -3.85
CA PHE A 89 22.45 13.02 -4.41
C PHE A 89 23.43 13.20 -5.57
N GLU A 90 23.24 14.20 -6.44
CA GLU A 90 24.16 14.50 -7.54
C GLU A 90 25.55 14.93 -7.05
N HIS A 91 25.62 15.53 -5.85
CA HIS A 91 26.87 15.89 -5.20
C HIS A 91 27.54 14.73 -4.45
N LEU A 92 26.86 13.60 -4.24
CA LEU A 92 27.48 12.41 -3.66
C LEU A 92 28.51 11.82 -4.63
N ASN A 93 29.70 11.52 -4.11
CA ASN A 93 30.72 10.86 -4.92
C ASN A 93 30.28 9.44 -5.29
N ARG A 94 29.94 9.24 -6.57
CA ARG A 94 29.47 7.97 -7.14
C ARG A 94 30.43 6.82 -6.92
N GLU A 95 31.73 7.08 -6.83
CA GLU A 95 32.75 6.04 -6.61
C GLU A 95 32.70 5.43 -5.19
N ILE A 96 32.02 6.09 -4.25
CA ILE A 96 31.95 5.67 -2.84
C ILE A 96 30.71 4.82 -2.56
N LEU A 97 29.76 4.73 -3.52
CA LEU A 97 28.50 4.03 -3.27
C LEU A 97 28.72 2.51 -3.14
N PRO A 98 28.21 1.90 -2.06
CA PRO A 98 28.48 0.48 -1.79
C PRO A 98 27.70 -0.43 -2.74
N VAL A 99 28.28 -1.59 -3.02
CA VAL A 99 27.55 -2.74 -3.59
C VAL A 99 26.58 -3.26 -2.52
N LEU A 100 25.31 -3.43 -2.87
CA LEU A 100 24.24 -3.82 -1.93
C LEU A 100 24.19 -5.35 -1.71
N ASN A 101 25.31 -5.92 -1.28
CA ASN A 101 25.46 -7.34 -0.97
C ASN A 101 25.81 -7.54 0.51
N ILE A 102 25.29 -8.60 1.15
CA ILE A 102 25.55 -8.88 2.57
C ILE A 102 27.04 -9.08 2.91
N ASN A 103 27.85 -9.46 1.92
CA ASN A 103 29.29 -9.63 2.09
C ASN A 103 30.09 -8.31 1.98
N GLN A 104 29.44 -7.22 1.59
CA GLN A 104 30.08 -5.92 1.45
C GLN A 104 30.14 -5.21 2.81
N VAL A 105 31.33 -4.72 3.17
CA VAL A 105 31.50 -3.84 4.32
C VAL A 105 31.08 -2.43 3.94
N ILE A 106 30.09 -1.88 4.65
CA ILE A 106 29.59 -0.52 4.45
C ILE A 106 30.01 0.31 5.65
N ASN A 107 30.76 1.38 5.37
CA ASN A 107 31.35 2.25 6.41
C ASN A 107 30.76 3.67 6.42
N THR A 108 29.92 4.01 5.45
CA THR A 108 29.29 5.33 5.32
C THR A 108 27.78 5.20 5.30
N ARG A 109 27.10 6.14 5.96
CA ARG A 109 25.64 6.26 5.89
C ARG A 109 25.22 6.98 4.62
N LEU A 110 23.97 6.72 4.21
CA LEU A 110 23.35 7.48 3.14
C LEU A 110 23.08 8.91 3.62
N LYS A 111 22.33 9.07 4.71
CA LYS A 111 21.97 10.38 5.26
C LYS A 111 22.36 10.46 6.74
N ASN A 112 22.83 11.62 7.17
CA ASN A 112 23.10 11.87 8.58
C ASN A 112 21.80 12.22 9.31
N ASN A 113 21.23 11.26 10.02
CA ASN A 113 20.03 11.42 10.85
C ASN A 113 20.30 10.95 12.28
N ASP A 114 21.50 11.22 12.78
CA ASP A 114 21.84 10.89 14.16
C ASP A 114 20.94 11.73 15.10
N GLY A 115 20.29 11.05 16.04
CA GLY A 115 19.30 11.72 16.89
C GLY A 115 18.46 10.78 17.74
N HIS A 116 17.65 11.41 18.59
CA HIS A 116 16.72 10.75 19.50
C HIS A 116 15.30 10.92 18.98
N TYR A 117 14.56 9.80 18.92
CA TYR A 117 13.23 9.76 18.35
C TYR A 117 12.24 9.09 19.28
N LEU A 118 10.99 9.55 19.25
CA LEU A 118 9.85 8.83 19.80
C LEU A 118 8.92 8.41 18.67
N ILE A 119 8.31 7.25 18.82
CA ILE A 119 7.41 6.68 17.83
C ILE A 119 6.07 6.44 18.51
N PHE A 120 5.05 7.16 18.07
CA PHE A 120 3.67 6.86 18.42
C PHE A 120 3.19 5.76 17.48
N LYS A 121 2.85 4.61 18.04
CA LYS A 121 2.19 3.51 17.33
C LYS A 121 0.71 3.53 17.64
N ASN A 122 -0.07 2.88 16.78
CA ASN A 122 -1.52 2.74 16.91
C ASN A 122 -2.25 4.10 16.94
N LEU A 123 -1.74 5.10 16.20
CA LEU A 123 -2.42 6.39 16.11
C LEU A 123 -3.72 6.22 15.30
N PRO A 124 -4.88 6.52 15.88
CA PRO A 124 -6.17 6.27 15.24
C PRO A 124 -6.36 7.08 13.93
N PRO A 125 -7.13 6.55 12.96
CA PRO A 125 -7.40 7.25 11.71
C PRO A 125 -8.17 8.58 11.91
N ASN A 126 -8.98 8.68 12.97
CA ASN A 126 -9.77 9.88 13.25
C ASN A 126 -8.97 11.02 13.92
N TYR A 127 -7.70 10.81 14.28
CA TYR A 127 -6.81 11.91 14.65
C TYR A 127 -6.42 12.67 13.39
N GLY A 128 -6.51 13.99 13.39
CA GLY A 128 -5.98 14.83 12.32
C GLY A 128 -4.56 15.30 12.60
N ILE A 129 -3.89 15.85 11.59
CA ILE A 129 -2.63 16.60 11.73
C ILE A 129 -2.80 17.73 12.74
N ARG A 130 -3.96 18.42 12.75
CA ARG A 130 -4.24 19.50 13.71
C ARG A 130 -4.28 19.00 15.16
N ASP A 131 -4.93 17.85 15.38
CA ASP A 131 -5.03 17.24 16.72
C ASP A 131 -3.63 16.84 17.23
N ILE A 132 -2.75 16.37 16.32
CA ILE A 132 -1.36 16.06 16.63
C ILE A 132 -0.58 17.34 16.93
N ILE A 133 -0.68 18.39 16.10
CA ILE A 133 0.01 19.66 16.34
C ILE A 133 -0.39 20.26 17.70
N GLU A 134 -1.69 20.26 18.04
CA GLU A 134 -2.18 20.78 19.31
C GLU A 134 -1.64 19.99 20.52
N LEU A 135 -1.53 18.67 20.38
CA LEU A 135 -0.92 17.81 21.38
C LEU A 135 0.57 18.15 21.54
N LEU A 136 1.31 18.19 20.43
CA LEU A 136 2.77 18.32 20.43
C LEU A 136 3.25 19.74 20.76
N SER A 137 2.46 20.78 20.50
CA SER A 137 2.83 22.18 20.76
C SER A 137 3.03 22.51 22.24
N ARG A 138 2.71 21.58 23.14
CA ARG A 138 2.87 21.71 24.60
C ARG A 138 4.23 21.22 25.10
N PHE A 139 5.05 20.69 24.20
CA PHE A 139 6.33 20.05 24.49
C PHE A 139 7.43 20.76 23.71
N GLU A 140 8.23 21.57 24.41
CA GLU A 140 9.37 22.27 23.83
C GLU A 140 10.51 21.31 23.45
N GLU A 141 10.50 20.11 24.03
CA GLU A 141 11.48 19.05 23.81
C GLU A 141 11.35 18.38 22.42
N ILE A 142 10.24 18.63 21.72
CA ILE A 142 9.91 18.07 20.41
C ILE A 142 10.24 19.10 19.33
N LYS A 143 11.27 18.80 18.54
CA LYS A 143 11.77 19.68 17.48
C LYS A 143 10.92 19.63 16.21
N ASP A 144 10.54 18.43 15.79
CA ASP A 144 9.82 18.17 14.55
C ASP A 144 9.05 16.85 14.63
N PHE A 145 8.10 16.63 13.72
CA PHE A 145 7.44 15.35 13.58
C PHE A 145 7.12 15.00 12.12
N SER A 146 7.05 13.70 11.83
CA SER A 146 6.54 13.17 10.57
C SER A 146 5.49 12.10 10.84
N ILE A 147 4.51 11.99 9.94
CA ILE A 147 3.43 11.00 10.05
C ILE A 147 3.62 10.00 8.91
N ALA A 148 3.81 8.74 9.24
CA ALA A 148 3.79 7.67 8.26
C ALA A 148 2.36 7.37 7.83
N LYS A 149 2.16 7.27 6.51
CA LYS A 149 0.95 6.73 5.92
C LYS A 149 0.88 5.25 6.32
N THR A 150 -0.25 4.94 6.92
CA THR A 150 -0.68 3.68 7.54
C THR A 150 -0.01 2.40 7.06
N SER A 151 0.28 1.50 8.01
CA SER A 151 0.45 0.07 7.68
C SER A 151 -0.92 -0.54 7.41
N PHE A 152 -1.10 -1.12 6.23
CA PHE A 152 -2.41 -1.52 5.68
C PHE A 152 -3.06 -2.76 6.32
N ASN A 153 -2.53 -3.25 7.44
CA ASN A 153 -2.81 -4.61 7.87
C ASN A 153 -4.04 -4.85 8.74
N GLN A 154 -4.77 -3.84 9.26
CA GLN A 154 -6.18 -4.04 9.69
C GLN A 154 -6.96 -2.78 10.12
N SER A 155 -6.32 -1.71 10.58
CA SER A 155 -7.00 -0.58 11.24
C SER A 155 -6.69 0.82 10.66
N TYR A 156 -5.77 0.93 9.70
CA TYR A 156 -5.27 2.24 9.23
C TYR A 156 -4.73 3.08 10.39
N ASP A 157 -4.17 2.41 11.39
CA ASP A 157 -3.43 3.10 12.41
C ASP A 157 -2.15 3.66 11.78
N ARG A 158 -1.87 4.92 12.12
CA ARG A 158 -0.70 5.65 11.65
C ARG A 158 0.40 5.57 12.69
N ARG A 159 1.61 5.86 12.24
CA ARG A 159 2.75 6.10 13.13
C ARG A 159 3.15 7.56 13.04
N VAL A 160 3.50 8.15 14.18
CA VAL A 160 4.11 9.47 14.25
C VAL A 160 5.52 9.31 14.74
N PHE A 161 6.48 9.85 13.99
CA PHE A 161 7.88 9.90 14.35
C PHE A 161 8.19 11.30 14.84
N LEU A 162 8.57 11.42 16.10
CA LEU A 162 8.89 12.68 16.78
C LEU A 162 10.42 12.78 16.87
N THR A 163 10.97 13.92 16.47
CA THR A 163 12.39 14.23 16.63
C THR A 163 12.56 15.03 17.91
N LEU A 164 13.40 14.55 18.83
CA LEU A 164 13.69 15.22 20.09
C LEU A 164 14.92 16.14 19.99
N GLU A 165 14.97 17.15 20.84
CA GLU A 165 16.19 17.92 21.09
C GLU A 165 17.29 17.04 21.73
N GLN A 166 18.57 17.36 21.46
CA GLN A 166 19.72 16.50 21.82
C GLN A 166 19.86 16.24 23.33
N ASN A 167 19.42 17.16 24.18
CA ASN A 167 19.57 17.09 25.64
C ASN A 167 18.27 16.73 26.37
N THR A 168 17.25 16.27 25.64
CA THR A 168 15.96 15.91 26.23
C THR A 168 16.08 14.66 27.10
N ASP A 169 15.57 14.72 28.33
CA ASP A 169 15.36 13.51 29.15
C ASP A 169 14.21 12.69 28.58
N LYS A 170 14.57 11.62 27.87
CA LYS A 170 13.62 10.71 27.22
C LYS A 170 12.61 10.08 28.19
N THR A 171 12.97 9.87 29.45
CA THR A 171 12.08 9.21 30.41
C THR A 171 10.96 10.16 30.82
N ASP A 172 11.33 11.40 31.16
CA ASP A 172 10.40 12.45 31.56
C ASP A 172 9.41 12.78 30.43
N ILE A 173 9.89 12.99 29.20
CA ILE A 173 9.00 13.30 28.06
C ILE A 173 8.04 12.14 27.74
N ILE A 174 8.48 10.88 27.84
CA ILE A 174 7.61 9.71 27.62
C ILE A 174 6.52 9.65 28.68
N GLU A 175 6.84 9.91 29.96
CA GLU A 175 5.83 9.95 31.03
C GLU A 175 4.83 11.08 30.83
N LYS A 176 5.30 12.30 30.51
CA LYS A 176 4.42 13.43 30.21
C LYS A 176 3.49 13.15 29.03
N LEU A 177 4.02 12.55 27.96
CA LEU A 177 3.23 12.20 26.78
C LEU A 177 2.18 11.13 27.10
N ARG A 178 2.54 10.08 27.86
CA ARG A 178 1.59 9.04 28.29
C ARG A 178 0.40 9.60 29.07
N LEU A 179 0.61 10.65 29.86
CA LEU A 179 -0.47 11.32 30.60
C LEU A 179 -1.42 12.14 29.72
N GLN A 180 -1.00 12.52 28.50
CA GLN A 180 -1.80 13.35 27.58
C GLN A 180 -2.33 12.58 26.36
N THR A 181 -1.79 11.40 26.07
CA THR A 181 -2.21 10.55 24.95
C THR A 181 -3.30 9.56 25.37
N LEU A 182 -4.05 9.04 24.40
CA LEU A 182 -5.00 7.95 24.64
C LEU A 182 -4.26 6.66 25.04
N ASP A 183 -4.86 5.86 25.93
CA ASP A 183 -4.31 4.58 26.43
C ASP A 183 -3.89 3.58 25.34
N ARG A 184 -4.48 3.69 24.13
CA ARG A 184 -4.16 2.83 22.99
C ARG A 184 -2.93 3.25 22.19
N ILE A 185 -2.41 4.47 22.40
CA ILE A 185 -1.23 4.96 21.69
C ILE A 185 0.00 4.44 22.42
N GLU A 186 0.73 3.55 21.77
CA GLU A 186 1.98 3.04 22.31
C GLU A 186 3.12 4.01 21.96
N ILE A 187 3.94 4.35 22.94
CA ILE A 187 5.10 5.23 22.75
C ILE A 187 6.37 4.38 22.87
N GLU A 188 7.13 4.33 21.79
CA GLU A 188 8.43 3.67 21.73
C GLU A 188 9.56 4.69 21.54
N TYR A 189 10.67 4.50 22.26
CA TYR A 189 11.89 5.26 22.04
C TYR A 189 12.78 4.57 21.00
N PHE A 190 13.31 5.34 20.07
CA PHE A 190 14.23 4.87 19.04
C PHE A 190 15.40 5.85 18.92
N GLU A 191 16.61 5.31 18.82
CA GLU A 191 17.82 6.12 18.72
C GLU A 191 18.59 5.73 17.48
N ILE A 192 18.85 6.73 16.64
CA ILE A 192 19.73 6.58 15.50
C ILE A 192 21.11 7.05 15.96
N THR A 193 21.99 6.10 16.18
CA THR A 193 23.42 6.35 16.49
C THR A 193 24.25 6.30 15.22
N HIS A 194 25.54 6.66 15.28
CA HIS A 194 26.50 6.50 14.18
C HIS A 194 26.63 5.08 13.59
N LYS A 195 26.08 4.04 14.24
CA LYS A 195 26.14 2.66 13.75
C LYS A 195 25.25 2.47 12.52
N ILE A 196 25.82 1.96 11.44
CA ILE A 196 25.07 1.63 10.22
C ILE A 196 24.17 0.43 10.51
N ILE A 197 22.88 0.60 10.27
CA ILE A 197 21.86 -0.42 10.40
C ILE A 197 21.63 -1.01 9.01
N THR A 198 21.89 -2.31 8.85
CA THR A 198 21.61 -3.01 7.60
C THR A 198 20.50 -4.03 7.80
N LYS A 199 19.65 -4.18 6.78
CA LYS A 199 18.74 -5.32 6.65
C LYS A 199 19.17 -6.18 5.47
N SER A 200 18.76 -7.43 5.47
CA SER A 200 18.98 -8.33 4.33
C SER A 200 17.67 -8.82 3.74
N SER A 201 17.70 -9.21 2.48
CA SER A 201 16.60 -9.87 1.77
C SER A 201 17.11 -11.06 0.99
N TRP A 202 16.31 -12.11 0.91
CA TRP A 202 16.61 -13.32 0.15
C TRP A 202 16.25 -13.11 -1.32
N ILE A 203 16.96 -12.19 -1.95
CA ILE A 203 16.74 -11.74 -3.33
C ILE A 203 18.09 -11.72 -4.05
N ASP A 204 18.10 -12.28 -5.25
CA ASP A 204 19.20 -12.16 -6.22
C ASP A 204 18.88 -11.09 -7.25
N GLN A 205 19.93 -10.48 -7.80
CA GLN A 205 19.81 -9.51 -8.89
C GLN A 205 19.42 -10.21 -10.19
N LYS A 206 18.50 -9.61 -10.94
CA LYS A 206 18.04 -10.10 -12.24
C LYS A 206 18.21 -9.05 -13.35
N PRO A 207 18.36 -9.48 -14.61
CA PRO A 207 18.39 -8.56 -15.74
C PRO A 207 17.14 -7.66 -15.83
N SER A 208 15.97 -8.15 -15.41
CA SER A 208 14.72 -7.40 -15.40
C SER A 208 14.67 -6.28 -14.35
N ASP A 209 15.56 -6.29 -13.35
CA ASP A 209 15.46 -5.35 -12.23
C ASP A 209 15.71 -3.92 -12.69
N LEU A 210 16.61 -3.71 -13.65
CA LEU A 210 16.90 -2.38 -14.18
C LEU A 210 15.69 -1.76 -14.87
N GLU A 211 14.94 -2.56 -15.63
CA GLU A 211 13.68 -2.13 -16.26
C GLU A 211 12.61 -1.81 -15.21
N ASN A 212 12.49 -2.67 -14.18
CA ASN A 212 11.56 -2.42 -13.07
C ASN A 212 11.89 -1.11 -12.34
N LEU A 213 13.17 -0.84 -12.09
CA LEU A 213 13.65 0.37 -11.42
C LEU A 213 13.33 1.64 -12.23
N ARG A 214 13.47 1.59 -13.56
CA ARG A 214 13.08 2.70 -14.45
C ARG A 214 11.58 2.98 -14.38
N ARG A 215 10.74 1.94 -14.46
CA ARG A 215 9.28 2.09 -14.32
C ARG A 215 8.87 2.61 -12.95
N ILE A 216 9.55 2.19 -11.88
CA ILE A 216 9.32 2.74 -10.54
C ILE A 216 9.67 4.22 -10.49
N LEU A 217 10.78 4.64 -11.10
CA LEU A 217 11.14 6.06 -11.21
C LEU A 217 10.06 6.85 -11.96
N GLU A 218 9.50 6.33 -13.05
CA GLU A 218 8.38 6.96 -13.76
C GLU A 218 7.13 7.11 -12.88
N ILE A 219 6.77 6.06 -12.13
CA ILE A 219 5.65 6.11 -11.17
C ILE A 219 5.89 7.18 -10.10
N LEU A 220 7.09 7.23 -9.53
CA LEU A 220 7.46 8.20 -8.50
C LEU A 220 7.51 9.63 -9.06
N ASN A 221 8.05 9.83 -10.26
CA ASN A 221 8.04 11.13 -10.94
C ASN A 221 6.61 11.64 -11.18
N LYS A 222 5.71 10.76 -11.64
CA LYS A 222 4.29 11.10 -11.80
C LYS A 222 3.64 11.47 -10.46
N GLN A 223 3.93 10.70 -9.41
CA GLN A 223 3.39 10.93 -8.06
C GLN A 223 3.84 12.28 -7.47
N TYR A 224 5.14 12.60 -7.57
CA TYR A 224 5.71 13.83 -7.01
C TYR A 224 5.70 15.01 -8.00
N ARG A 225 5.19 14.81 -9.21
CA ARG A 225 5.16 15.81 -10.30
C ARG A 225 6.56 16.36 -10.61
N THR A 226 7.54 15.47 -10.63
CA THR A 226 8.93 15.74 -10.99
C THR A 226 9.25 15.14 -12.36
N ASP A 227 10.33 15.58 -12.96
CA ASP A 227 10.87 15.13 -14.24
C ASP A 227 12.34 14.67 -14.08
N ILE A 228 12.66 14.14 -12.90
CA ILE A 228 14.01 13.69 -12.56
C ILE A 228 14.41 12.56 -13.51
N LYS A 229 15.54 12.76 -14.20
CA LYS A 229 16.15 11.76 -15.07
C LYS A 229 17.35 11.18 -14.38
N PHE A 230 17.37 9.86 -14.23
CA PHE A 230 18.51 9.17 -13.64
C PHE A 230 18.87 7.97 -14.51
N GLU A 231 20.10 7.99 -15.02
CA GLU A 231 20.64 6.95 -15.87
C GLU A 231 21.82 6.26 -15.15
N SER A 232 21.66 4.98 -14.87
CA SER A 232 22.74 4.13 -14.41
C SER A 232 22.51 2.69 -14.86
N ASP A 233 23.56 2.04 -15.36
CA ASP A 233 23.53 0.61 -15.66
C ASP A 233 23.84 -0.24 -14.42
N ASN A 234 24.25 0.39 -13.32
CA ASN A 234 24.48 -0.28 -12.05
C ASN A 234 23.18 -0.29 -11.23
N ILE A 235 22.60 -1.48 -11.07
CA ILE A 235 21.36 -1.69 -10.31
C ILE A 235 21.48 -1.19 -8.86
N ASP A 236 22.63 -1.36 -8.20
CA ASP A 236 22.82 -0.92 -6.81
C ASP A 236 22.80 0.59 -6.70
N HIS A 237 23.46 1.26 -7.64
CA HIS A 237 23.45 2.72 -7.72
C HIS A 237 22.02 3.24 -7.91
N PHE A 238 21.23 2.61 -8.78
CA PHE A 238 19.83 2.97 -9.01
C PHE A 238 18.97 2.71 -7.76
N ILE A 239 19.16 1.59 -7.07
CA ILE A 239 18.43 1.30 -5.82
C ILE A 239 18.77 2.34 -4.74
N ILE A 240 20.06 2.68 -4.58
CA ILE A 240 20.49 3.70 -3.63
C ILE A 240 19.89 5.05 -4.00
N PHE A 241 19.87 5.42 -5.28
CA PHE A 241 19.23 6.63 -5.77
C PHE A 241 17.75 6.71 -5.38
N LEU A 242 16.96 5.66 -5.67
CA LEU A 242 15.54 5.63 -5.29
C LEU A 242 15.34 5.73 -3.78
N ARG A 243 16.22 5.09 -3.01
CA ARG A 243 16.20 5.12 -1.55
C ARG A 243 16.52 6.52 -1.01
N TYR A 244 17.53 7.18 -1.57
CA TYR A 244 17.98 8.49 -1.13
C TYR A 244 16.99 9.59 -1.50
N VAL A 245 16.60 9.61 -2.77
CA VAL A 245 15.82 10.70 -3.35
C VAL A 245 14.36 10.58 -2.94
N PHE A 246 13.78 9.38 -3.06
CA PHE A 246 12.35 9.15 -2.88
C PHE A 246 11.97 8.44 -1.59
N ASN A 247 12.92 8.03 -0.74
CA ASN A 247 12.65 7.13 0.40
C ASN A 247 11.92 5.86 -0.05
N TYR A 248 12.28 5.33 -1.22
CA TYR A 248 11.73 4.09 -1.75
C TYR A 248 12.73 2.94 -1.60
N CYS A 249 12.33 1.88 -0.89
CA CYS A 249 13.13 0.67 -0.82
C CYS A 249 12.66 -0.35 -1.85
N TYR A 250 13.54 -0.64 -2.81
CA TYR A 250 13.31 -1.63 -3.86
C TYR A 250 12.99 -3.03 -3.29
N TYR A 251 13.79 -3.51 -2.35
CA TYR A 251 13.66 -4.86 -1.77
C TYR A 251 12.43 -5.01 -0.87
N CYS A 252 12.09 -4.01 -0.07
CA CYS A 252 10.83 -3.99 0.68
C CYS A 252 9.61 -3.74 -0.20
N THR A 253 9.81 -3.24 -1.43
CA THR A 253 8.73 -2.79 -2.32
C THR A 253 7.83 -1.75 -1.63
N LYS A 254 8.44 -0.85 -0.85
CA LYS A 254 7.74 0.10 0.03
C LYS A 254 8.29 1.52 -0.15
N LEU A 255 7.38 2.48 -0.24
CA LEU A 255 7.67 3.91 -0.13
C LEU A 255 7.47 4.34 1.33
N TYR A 256 8.48 4.99 1.91
CA TYR A 256 8.41 5.55 3.25
C TYR A 256 8.12 7.05 3.17
N ASP A 257 7.34 7.58 4.10
CA ASP A 257 6.99 9.00 4.09
C ASP A 257 8.10 9.89 4.65
N SER A 258 8.99 9.32 5.45
CA SER A 258 10.16 10.02 5.97
C SER A 258 11.40 9.13 6.02
N ASP A 259 12.55 9.78 6.06
CA ASP A 259 13.85 9.13 6.22
C ASP A 259 13.87 8.34 7.54
N ILE A 260 13.31 8.91 8.61
CA ILE A 260 13.21 8.28 9.94
C ILE A 260 12.38 7.00 9.88
N GLU A 261 11.22 7.02 9.21
CA GLU A 261 10.40 5.81 9.02
C GLU A 261 11.21 4.74 8.27
N MET A 262 11.92 5.12 7.23
CA MET A 262 12.77 4.22 6.46
C MET A 262 13.89 3.63 7.31
N PHE A 263 14.59 4.42 8.13
CA PHE A 263 15.64 3.89 9.02
C PHE A 263 15.07 2.91 10.04
N TYR A 264 13.94 3.25 10.66
CA TYR A 264 13.30 2.39 11.65
C TYR A 264 12.86 1.05 11.03
N ASP A 265 12.17 1.10 9.89
CA ASP A 265 11.60 -0.10 9.25
C ASP A 265 12.58 -0.85 8.36
N CYS A 266 13.61 -0.22 7.84
CA CYS A 266 14.44 -0.74 6.74
C CYS A 266 15.96 -0.57 6.96
N GLY A 267 16.38 0.18 7.99
CA GLY A 267 17.79 0.51 8.24
C GLY A 267 18.34 1.56 7.27
N ASP A 268 19.65 1.78 7.32
CA ASP A 268 20.37 2.59 6.35
C ASP A 268 20.38 1.95 4.96
N TYR A 269 20.68 0.65 4.92
CA TYR A 269 20.77 -0.13 3.68
C TYR A 269 19.97 -1.42 3.78
N HIS A 270 19.38 -1.82 2.66
CA HIS A 270 18.79 -3.14 2.50
C HIS A 270 19.61 -3.92 1.47
N LEU A 271 20.26 -4.98 1.94
CA LEU A 271 21.23 -5.77 1.20
C LEU A 271 20.63 -7.06 0.64
N ARG A 272 21.25 -7.58 -0.41
CA ARG A 272 20.97 -8.92 -0.95
C ARG A 272 21.72 -9.99 -0.15
N ASP A 273 21.04 -11.09 0.18
CA ASP A 273 21.59 -12.27 0.87
C ASP A 273 21.84 -13.45 -0.09
N ASN A 274 21.69 -13.27 -1.40
CA ASN A 274 21.84 -14.31 -2.44
C ASN A 274 21.13 -15.66 -2.14
N LYS A 275 20.09 -15.63 -1.30
CA LYS A 275 19.25 -16.78 -0.95
C LYS A 275 17.97 -16.74 -1.77
N VAL A 276 17.40 -17.92 -2.06
CA VAL A 276 16.30 -18.06 -3.01
C VAL A 276 14.94 -17.82 -2.34
N GLN A 277 14.43 -16.59 -2.37
CA GLN A 277 13.00 -16.31 -2.21
C GLN A 277 12.51 -15.32 -3.29
N THR A 278 12.84 -15.60 -4.55
CA THR A 278 12.61 -14.64 -5.63
C THR A 278 11.13 -14.53 -6.03
N THR A 279 10.32 -15.58 -5.90
CA THR A 279 8.99 -15.63 -6.54
C THR A 279 8.02 -14.55 -6.06
N ILE A 280 7.91 -14.36 -4.75
CA ILE A 280 7.04 -13.34 -4.16
C ILE A 280 7.55 -11.96 -4.56
N PHE A 281 8.85 -11.70 -4.40
CA PHE A 281 9.45 -10.42 -4.78
C PHE A 281 9.22 -10.10 -6.26
N ASP A 282 9.53 -11.04 -7.16
CA ASP A 282 9.33 -10.88 -8.60
C ASP A 282 7.87 -10.56 -8.93
N ARG A 283 6.95 -11.25 -8.26
CA ARG A 283 5.52 -10.99 -8.44
C ARG A 283 5.16 -9.58 -7.99
N LYS A 284 5.65 -9.12 -6.84
CA LYS A 284 5.43 -7.76 -6.36
C LYS A 284 5.93 -6.73 -7.38
N GLN A 285 7.15 -6.92 -7.90
CA GLN A 285 7.72 -6.04 -8.92
C GLN A 285 6.87 -6.04 -10.21
N ARG A 286 6.46 -7.21 -10.70
CA ARG A 286 5.58 -7.31 -11.87
C ARG A 286 4.28 -6.55 -11.67
N VAL A 287 3.56 -6.81 -10.58
CA VAL A 287 2.27 -6.14 -10.33
C VAL A 287 2.44 -4.63 -10.17
N LEU A 288 3.46 -4.20 -9.42
CA LEU A 288 3.71 -2.78 -9.19
C LEU A 288 4.00 -2.03 -10.49
N THR A 289 4.82 -2.61 -11.37
CA THR A 289 5.29 -2.01 -12.63
C THR A 289 4.39 -2.24 -13.83
N MET A 290 3.27 -2.95 -13.66
CA MET A 290 2.23 -3.03 -14.69
C MET A 290 1.56 -1.67 -14.91
N GLU A 291 1.27 -1.37 -16.16
CA GLU A 291 0.45 -0.22 -16.55
C GLU A 291 -0.96 -0.36 -15.96
N LYS A 292 -1.49 0.76 -15.46
CA LYS A 292 -2.79 0.84 -14.81
C LYS A 292 -3.52 2.04 -15.39
N ASP A 293 -4.69 1.79 -15.98
CA ASP A 293 -5.57 2.85 -16.45
C ASP A 293 -6.76 3.02 -15.51
N PHE A 294 -6.86 4.19 -14.89
CA PHE A 294 -7.97 4.58 -14.03
C PHE A 294 -8.95 5.54 -14.72
N SER A 295 -8.85 5.72 -16.05
CA SER A 295 -9.73 6.60 -16.83
C SER A 295 -11.20 6.20 -16.69
N PHE A 296 -11.49 4.90 -16.53
CA PHE A 296 -12.85 4.38 -16.33
C PHE A 296 -13.55 5.02 -15.13
N ALA A 297 -12.83 5.25 -14.02
CA ALA A 297 -13.39 5.84 -12.81
C ALA A 297 -13.62 7.36 -12.96
N GLN A 298 -12.87 8.03 -13.84
CA GLN A 298 -13.07 9.45 -14.15
C GLN A 298 -14.30 9.69 -15.03
N ASN A 299 -14.71 8.68 -15.79
CA ASN A 299 -15.84 8.73 -16.73
C ASN A 299 -17.21 8.49 -16.07
N GLN A 300 -17.27 8.29 -14.75
CA GLN A 300 -18.55 8.19 -14.03
C GLN A 300 -19.29 9.54 -14.05
N THR A 301 -20.61 9.51 -14.26
CA THR A 301 -21.44 10.71 -14.30
C THR A 301 -22.48 10.68 -13.19
N LEU A 302 -22.98 11.86 -12.80
CA LEU A 302 -24.04 11.93 -11.78
C LEU A 302 -25.27 11.13 -12.21
N GLU A 303 -25.59 11.10 -13.50
CA GLU A 303 -26.69 10.29 -14.03
C GLU A 303 -26.50 8.80 -13.72
N LYS A 304 -25.32 8.24 -14.02
CA LYS A 304 -25.02 6.83 -13.76
C LYS A 304 -25.06 6.50 -12.27
N GLU A 305 -24.51 7.38 -11.43
CA GLU A 305 -24.55 7.20 -9.98
C GLU A 305 -25.99 7.22 -9.45
N LEU A 306 -26.84 8.09 -10.00
CA LEU A 306 -28.26 8.15 -9.62
C LEU A 306 -29.06 6.93 -10.09
N GLU A 307 -28.62 6.22 -11.13
CA GLU A 307 -29.27 4.98 -11.58
C GLU A 307 -29.21 3.86 -10.52
N TYR A 308 -28.19 3.84 -9.64
CA TYR A 308 -28.12 2.91 -8.50
C TYR A 308 -29.20 3.16 -7.44
N HIS A 309 -29.84 4.34 -7.48
CA HIS A 309 -30.96 4.70 -6.60
C HIS A 309 -32.32 4.50 -7.26
N VAL A 310 -32.35 3.68 -8.31
CA VAL A 310 -33.56 3.23 -8.99
C VAL A 310 -33.76 1.74 -8.74
N THR A 311 -34.88 1.39 -8.11
CA THR A 311 -35.26 -0.02 -7.92
C THR A 311 -36.23 -0.43 -9.01
N ARG A 312 -36.04 -1.62 -9.60
CA ARG A 312 -37.00 -2.19 -10.55
C ARG A 312 -37.99 -3.08 -9.82
N GLU A 313 -39.26 -2.67 -9.78
CA GLU A 313 -40.35 -3.41 -9.11
C GLU A 313 -40.98 -4.45 -10.04
N SER A 314 -41.14 -4.13 -11.33
CA SER A 314 -41.69 -5.06 -12.33
C SER A 314 -41.20 -4.72 -13.75
N ALA A 315 -41.75 -5.40 -14.76
CA ALA A 315 -41.27 -5.33 -16.14
C ALA A 315 -41.14 -3.91 -16.70
N ASN A 316 -41.93 -2.94 -16.24
CA ASN A 316 -41.89 -1.53 -16.66
C ASN A 316 -42.17 -0.55 -15.50
N ILE A 317 -41.94 -0.96 -14.26
CA ILE A 317 -42.17 -0.11 -13.10
C ILE A 317 -40.85 0.02 -12.34
N PHE A 318 -40.42 1.27 -12.21
CA PHE A 318 -39.22 1.67 -11.50
C PHE A 318 -39.62 2.56 -10.33
N SER A 319 -38.99 2.40 -9.17
CA SER A 319 -39.28 3.16 -7.97
C SER A 319 -38.06 3.97 -7.51
N CYS A 320 -38.33 5.16 -6.97
CA CYS A 320 -37.32 6.00 -6.32
C CYS A 320 -36.98 5.43 -4.94
N THR A 321 -35.71 5.18 -4.62
CA THR A 321 -35.36 4.65 -3.28
C THR A 321 -35.61 5.64 -2.13
N GLN A 322 -35.77 6.94 -2.43
CA GLN A 322 -35.95 7.98 -1.42
C GLN A 322 -37.42 8.17 -1.00
N CYS A 323 -38.38 7.96 -1.92
CA CYS A 323 -39.80 8.18 -1.65
C CYS A 323 -40.73 7.03 -2.11
N HIS A 324 -40.17 5.99 -2.71
CA HIS A 324 -40.87 4.82 -3.25
C HIS A 324 -41.97 5.14 -4.28
N ARG A 325 -41.91 6.32 -4.92
CA ARG A 325 -42.80 6.68 -6.04
C ARG A 325 -42.43 5.89 -7.29
N ASN A 326 -43.44 5.43 -8.02
CA ASN A 326 -43.30 4.62 -9.23
C ASN A 326 -43.29 5.47 -10.50
N PHE A 327 -42.52 5.00 -11.49
CA PHE A 327 -42.29 5.61 -12.79
C PHE A 327 -42.19 4.53 -13.88
N GLU A 328 -42.46 4.92 -15.13
CA GLU A 328 -42.43 4.01 -16.29
C GLU A 328 -41.02 3.71 -16.80
N ASN A 329 -40.03 4.56 -16.49
CA ASN A 329 -38.65 4.40 -16.94
C ASN A 329 -37.64 4.98 -15.95
N THR A 330 -36.40 4.49 -16.01
CA THR A 330 -35.28 4.92 -15.15
C THR A 330 -34.95 6.41 -15.27
N LYS A 331 -35.04 6.98 -16.48
CA LYS A 331 -34.71 8.40 -16.72
C LYS A 331 -35.63 9.34 -15.94
N ASN A 332 -36.92 9.02 -15.89
CA ASN A 332 -37.91 9.77 -15.13
C ASN A 332 -37.64 9.67 -13.61
N VAL A 333 -37.15 8.52 -13.11
CA VAL A 333 -36.75 8.38 -11.71
C VAL A 333 -35.54 9.26 -11.41
N VAL A 334 -34.52 9.24 -12.27
CA VAL A 334 -33.31 10.07 -12.11
C VAL A 334 -33.65 11.56 -12.14
N GLU A 335 -34.49 12.00 -13.09
CA GLU A 335 -34.98 13.39 -13.15
C GLU A 335 -35.80 13.75 -11.91
N HIS A 336 -36.67 12.85 -11.47
CA HIS A 336 -37.41 13.00 -10.22
C HIS A 336 -36.48 13.17 -9.02
N ILE A 337 -35.41 12.36 -8.90
CA ILE A 337 -34.43 12.50 -7.81
C ILE A 337 -33.73 13.85 -7.89
N LYS A 338 -33.32 14.30 -9.08
CA LYS A 338 -32.68 15.61 -9.27
C LYS A 338 -33.56 16.78 -8.82
N ILE A 339 -34.86 16.72 -9.10
CA ILE A 339 -35.80 17.83 -8.82
C ILE A 339 -36.37 17.72 -7.39
N GLN A 340 -36.94 16.57 -7.03
CA GLN A 340 -37.68 16.40 -5.78
C GLN A 340 -36.76 16.03 -4.59
N HIS A 341 -35.58 15.49 -4.88
CA HIS A 341 -34.57 15.12 -3.89
C HIS A 341 -33.23 15.83 -4.18
N GLU A 342 -33.30 17.12 -4.55
CA GLU A 342 -32.12 17.91 -4.97
C GLU A 342 -30.96 17.86 -3.97
N ALA A 343 -31.25 17.91 -2.66
CA ALA A 343 -30.23 17.82 -1.62
C ALA A 343 -29.46 16.50 -1.65
N PHE A 344 -30.15 15.39 -1.93
CA PHE A 344 -29.57 14.06 -2.07
C PHE A 344 -28.74 13.95 -3.36
N ALA A 345 -29.27 14.43 -4.50
CA ALA A 345 -28.53 14.47 -5.75
C ALA A 345 -27.24 15.31 -5.64
N ARG A 346 -27.30 16.46 -4.94
CA ARG A 346 -26.13 17.30 -4.66
C ARG A 346 -25.12 16.61 -3.75
N GLN A 347 -25.58 15.82 -2.79
CA GLN A 347 -24.70 14.99 -1.96
C GLN A 347 -23.94 13.97 -2.81
N ILE A 348 -24.64 13.22 -3.67
CA ILE A 348 -24.02 12.25 -4.60
C ILE A 348 -23.03 12.96 -5.53
N GLY A 349 -23.39 14.12 -6.07
CA GLY A 349 -22.49 14.92 -6.91
C GLY A 349 -21.18 15.27 -6.20
N ARG A 350 -21.24 15.71 -4.94
CA ARG A 350 -20.04 15.97 -4.12
C ARG A 350 -19.24 14.71 -3.82
N CYS A 351 -19.90 13.59 -3.53
CA CYS A 351 -19.24 12.30 -3.34
C CYS A 351 -18.51 11.85 -4.61
N LEU A 352 -19.13 11.99 -5.78
CA LEU A 352 -18.53 11.67 -7.07
C LEU A 352 -17.33 12.56 -7.40
N GLU A 353 -17.42 13.87 -7.17
CA GLU A 353 -16.29 14.79 -7.33
C GLU A 353 -15.12 14.42 -6.41
N SER A 354 -15.41 14.09 -5.14
CA SER A 354 -14.42 13.63 -4.18
C SER A 354 -13.79 12.30 -4.60
N PHE A 355 -14.58 11.35 -5.10
CA PHE A 355 -14.09 10.08 -5.64
C PHE A 355 -13.17 10.29 -6.84
N LYS A 356 -13.56 11.15 -7.79
CA LYS A 356 -12.70 11.49 -8.93
C LYS A 356 -11.38 12.13 -8.48
N LYS A 357 -11.42 13.07 -7.54
CA LYS A 357 -10.22 13.66 -6.95
C LYS A 357 -9.34 12.58 -6.32
N PHE A 358 -9.91 11.68 -5.53
CA PHE A 358 -9.22 10.55 -4.92
C PHE A 358 -8.49 9.69 -5.96
N VAL A 359 -9.16 9.31 -7.04
CA VAL A 359 -8.57 8.48 -8.09
C VAL A 359 -7.37 9.15 -8.75
N THR A 360 -7.40 10.48 -8.95
CA THR A 360 -6.23 11.22 -9.49
C THR A 360 -5.04 11.31 -8.52
N GLN A 361 -5.25 10.98 -7.25
CA GLN A 361 -4.28 11.10 -6.16
C GLN A 361 -3.81 9.74 -5.62
N ILE A 362 -4.11 8.65 -6.34
CA ILE A 362 -3.62 7.33 -5.98
C ILE A 362 -2.09 7.34 -6.04
N ASP A 363 -1.46 7.17 -4.88
CA ASP A 363 -0.01 7.04 -4.73
C ASP A 363 0.43 5.57 -4.68
N ILE A 364 1.73 5.34 -4.78
CA ILE A 364 2.30 3.99 -4.81
C ILE A 364 1.96 3.17 -3.56
N ASN A 365 1.86 3.81 -2.38
CA ASN A 365 1.48 3.12 -1.15
C ASN A 365 0.03 2.63 -1.23
N LEU A 366 -0.87 3.44 -1.77
CA LEU A 366 -2.24 3.01 -2.02
C LEU A 366 -2.31 1.93 -3.10
N LEU A 367 -1.52 2.02 -4.17
CA LEU A 367 -1.45 0.96 -5.19
C LEU A 367 -1.03 -0.38 -4.59
N ILE A 368 0.04 -0.40 -3.79
CA ILE A 368 0.51 -1.61 -3.10
C ILE A 368 -0.62 -2.26 -2.29
N HIS A 369 -1.47 -1.45 -1.65
CA HIS A 369 -2.62 -1.94 -0.91
C HIS A 369 -3.73 -2.48 -1.82
N LEU A 370 -4.15 -1.69 -2.83
CA LEU A 370 -5.20 -2.08 -3.77
C LEU A 370 -4.83 -3.37 -4.54
N ASP A 371 -3.54 -3.53 -4.85
CA ASP A 371 -2.98 -4.69 -5.55
C ASP A 371 -2.81 -5.92 -4.64
N GLY A 372 -2.89 -5.74 -3.32
CA GLY A 372 -2.65 -6.79 -2.33
C GLY A 372 -1.19 -7.25 -2.26
N ILE A 373 -0.25 -6.36 -2.61
CA ILE A 373 1.21 -6.56 -2.58
C ILE A 373 1.77 -6.45 -1.14
N ASP A 374 1.02 -5.83 -0.24
CA ASP A 374 1.34 -5.71 1.19
C ASP A 374 1.43 -7.06 1.93
N ASN A 375 0.99 -8.14 1.30
CA ASN A 375 1.03 -9.50 1.81
C ASN A 375 2.13 -10.34 1.13
N ASN A 376 2.90 -11.09 1.91
CA ASN A 376 3.97 -11.99 1.42
C ASN A 376 3.48 -13.36 0.96
N PHE A 377 2.16 -13.58 0.86
CA PHE A 377 1.61 -14.82 0.30
C PHE A 377 1.28 -14.66 -1.18
N LEU A 378 1.39 -15.74 -1.96
CA LEU A 378 0.81 -15.81 -3.31
C LEU A 378 -0.72 -16.01 -3.22
N PRO A 379 -1.50 -15.71 -4.28
CA PRO A 379 -2.89 -16.17 -4.34
C PRO A 379 -2.90 -17.71 -4.30
N SER A 380 -3.65 -18.30 -3.37
CA SER A 380 -3.62 -19.75 -3.12
C SER A 380 -4.01 -20.59 -4.34
N PHE A 381 -4.85 -20.03 -5.21
CA PHE A 381 -5.34 -20.66 -6.45
C PHE A 381 -4.42 -20.42 -7.67
N SER A 382 -3.42 -19.54 -7.57
CA SER A 382 -2.48 -19.23 -8.66
C SER A 382 -1.13 -19.93 -8.52
N VAL A 383 -0.93 -20.76 -7.48
CA VAL A 383 0.33 -21.51 -7.29
C VAL A 383 0.37 -22.70 -8.25
N HIS A 384 0.92 -22.48 -9.44
CA HIS A 384 1.12 -23.53 -10.45
C HIS A 384 2.28 -24.48 -10.08
N GLU A 385 2.14 -25.75 -10.48
CA GLU A 385 3.06 -26.86 -10.17
C GLU A 385 4.48 -26.72 -10.73
N SER A 386 4.75 -25.72 -11.59
CA SER A 386 6.11 -25.47 -12.11
C SER A 386 7.09 -24.97 -11.04
N GLU A 387 6.60 -24.64 -9.84
CA GLU A 387 7.42 -24.27 -8.68
C GLU A 387 7.97 -25.53 -8.01
N GLY A 388 9.11 -26.01 -8.54
CA GLY A 388 9.70 -27.31 -8.26
C GLY A 388 9.67 -27.76 -6.79
N SER A 389 9.18 -28.99 -6.58
CA SER A 389 9.48 -29.88 -5.44
C SER A 389 9.24 -29.36 -4.01
N ALA A 390 8.68 -28.17 -3.82
CA ALA A 390 8.17 -27.81 -2.50
C ALA A 390 6.98 -28.70 -2.21
N VAL A 391 7.19 -29.73 -1.39
CA VAL A 391 6.14 -30.60 -0.86
C VAL A 391 5.11 -29.69 -0.19
N LYS A 392 3.97 -29.45 -0.86
CA LYS A 392 2.80 -28.88 -0.22
C LYS A 392 2.33 -29.94 0.76
N TYR A 393 2.68 -29.74 2.03
CA TYR A 393 2.02 -30.46 3.11
C TYR A 393 0.57 -29.97 3.14
N ASP A 394 -0.29 -30.67 2.44
CA ASP A 394 -1.73 -30.59 2.66
C ASP A 394 -1.99 -31.32 3.99
N LEU A 395 -1.69 -30.64 5.10
CA LEU A 395 -1.97 -31.12 6.45
C LEU A 395 -3.34 -30.54 6.84
N PRO A 396 -4.45 -31.29 6.63
CA PRO A 396 -5.79 -30.77 6.82
C PRO A 396 -6.10 -30.37 8.27
N LEU A 397 -5.30 -30.79 9.25
CA LEU A 397 -5.35 -30.33 10.64
C LEU A 397 -4.00 -30.58 11.31
N ILE A 398 -3.24 -29.54 11.64
CA ILE A 398 -2.30 -29.64 12.76
C ILE A 398 -3.16 -29.47 14.02
N TYR A 399 -3.56 -30.60 14.62
CA TYR A 399 -4.01 -30.59 16.00
C TYR A 399 -2.89 -30.01 16.86
N SER A 400 -3.16 -28.91 17.55
CA SER A 400 -2.34 -28.42 18.67
C SER A 400 -2.49 -29.36 19.88
N GLY A 401 -2.10 -30.62 19.71
CA GLY A 401 -2.01 -31.62 20.77
C GLY A 401 -0.59 -31.72 21.29
N ASN A 402 -0.42 -31.79 22.61
CA ASN A 402 0.89 -32.03 23.23
C ASN A 402 1.47 -33.38 22.75
N LEU A 403 2.53 -33.34 21.96
CA LEU A 403 3.32 -34.52 21.58
C LEU A 403 4.03 -35.07 22.82
N LYS A 404 3.48 -36.13 23.43
CA LYS A 404 4.17 -36.88 24.47
C LYS A 404 5.11 -37.89 23.80
N PHE A 405 6.41 -37.60 23.80
CA PHE A 405 7.42 -38.59 23.46
C PHE A 405 7.48 -39.64 24.57
N LYS A 406 7.26 -40.91 24.23
CA LYS A 406 7.62 -42.03 25.12
C LYS A 406 9.14 -42.20 25.03
N LYS A 407 9.78 -42.22 26.20
CA LYS A 407 11.18 -42.66 26.34
C LYS A 407 11.34 -44.13 25.99
#